data_AF-A0A2E6CJJ3-F1
#
_entry.id   AF-A0A2E6CJJ3-F1
#
_cell.length_a   1.000
_cell.length_b   1.000
_cell.length_c   1.000
_cell.angle_alpha   90.00
_cell.angle_beta   90.00
_cell.angle_gamma   90.00
#
_symmetry.space_group_name_H-M   'P 1'
#
loop_
_entity.id
_entity.type
_entity.pdbx_description
1 polymer ?
#
loop_
_entity_poly.entity_id
_entity_poly.type
_entity_poly.pdbx_seq_one_letter_code
_entity_poly.pdbx_strand_id
1 'polypeptide(L)'
;MKFELRGYVKKAYSGFRGKVGKIFSTSEPDWPVPPTAPPGSPNVLVMLVDDLGFADLGCFGSEIDTPSIDALAAEGVRYTNFHVNPMCSPTRASLLTGLNSHMAGMGHVAHFDPGFPGYAMELRENAVTMG
;
A
#
# COMPACT_ATOMS: atom_id res chain seq x y z
N MET A 1 -14.52 8.15 37.54
CA MET A 1 -13.61 8.37 36.40
C MET A 1 -13.90 7.29 35.37
N LYS A 2 -14.77 7.56 34.38
CA LYS A 2 -15.13 6.61 33.32
C LYS A 2 -13.95 6.52 32.34
N PHE A 3 -13.30 5.37 32.28
CA PHE A 3 -12.45 5.02 31.15
C PHE A 3 -13.38 4.69 29.98
N GLU A 4 -13.57 5.65 29.07
CA GLU A 4 -14.07 5.33 27.74
C GLU A 4 -12.95 4.66 26.96
N LEU A 5 -13.00 3.32 26.88
CA LEU A 5 -12.35 2.59 25.81
C LEU A 5 -13.04 2.98 24.50
N ARG A 6 -12.63 4.09 23.88
CA ARG A 6 -12.93 4.36 22.46
C ARG A 6 -12.21 3.28 21.67
N GLY A 7 -12.91 2.16 21.46
CA GLY A 7 -12.44 1.06 20.65
C GLY A 7 -12.05 1.59 19.27
N TYR A 8 -10.85 1.22 18.83
CA TYR A 8 -10.46 1.24 17.42
C TYR A 8 -11.38 0.28 16.66
N VAL A 9 -12.62 0.71 16.38
CA VAL A 9 -13.50 0.00 15.46
C VAL A 9 -12.97 0.32 14.08
N LYS A 10 -12.30 -0.65 13.43
CA LYS A 10 -11.95 -0.55 12.01
C LYS A 10 -13.21 -0.24 11.21
N LYS A 11 -13.34 1.01 10.74
CA LYS A 11 -14.44 1.49 9.87
C LYS A 11 -14.54 0.75 8.55
N ALA A 12 -13.52 -0.04 8.18
CA ALA A 12 -13.41 -0.70 6.87
C ALA A 12 -14.65 -1.49 6.43
N TYR A 13 -15.46 -2.00 7.37
CA TYR A 13 -16.68 -2.75 7.07
C TYR A 13 -17.91 -2.23 7.86
N SER A 14 -17.95 -0.94 8.20
CA SER A 14 -19.16 -0.37 8.78
C SER A 14 -20.32 -0.52 7.78
N GLY A 15 -21.35 -1.29 8.14
CA GLY A 15 -22.47 -1.58 7.24
C GLY A 15 -22.29 -2.80 6.34
N PHE A 16 -21.41 -3.75 6.70
CA PHE A 16 -21.29 -5.06 6.04
C PHE A 16 -22.66 -5.77 5.91
N ARG A 17 -23.02 -6.15 4.68
CA ARG A 17 -24.27 -6.88 4.35
C ARG A 17 -24.03 -8.33 3.96
N GLY A 18 -22.78 -8.78 4.00
CA GLY A 18 -22.44 -10.17 3.75
C GLY A 18 -22.86 -11.08 4.91
N LYS A 19 -22.47 -12.34 4.83
CA LYS A 19 -22.80 -13.36 5.83
C LYS A 19 -21.52 -13.95 6.41
N VAL A 20 -21.38 -13.95 7.73
CA VAL A 20 -20.26 -14.64 8.40
C VAL A 20 -20.74 -16.03 8.85
N GLY A 21 -20.24 -17.06 8.19
CA GLY A 21 -20.48 -18.46 8.55
C GLY A 21 -19.48 -18.97 9.60
N LYS A 22 -19.66 -20.22 10.05
CA LYS A 22 -18.69 -20.86 10.98
C LYS A 22 -17.35 -21.13 10.32
N ILE A 23 -17.36 -21.35 9.01
CA ILE A 23 -16.19 -21.57 8.17
C ILE A 23 -16.25 -20.64 6.96
N PHE A 24 -15.08 -20.34 6.39
CA PHE A 24 -14.96 -19.43 5.25
C PHE A 24 -15.86 -19.81 4.08
N SER A 25 -15.96 -21.11 3.76
CA SER A 25 -16.80 -21.62 2.66
C SER A 25 -18.30 -21.43 2.85
N THR A 26 -18.75 -21.10 4.06
CA THR A 26 -20.16 -20.78 4.38
C THR A 26 -20.39 -19.28 4.59
N SER A 27 -19.37 -18.46 4.29
CA SER A 27 -19.41 -17.01 4.41
C SER A 27 -19.59 -16.36 3.03
N GLU A 28 -20.24 -15.22 3.00
CA GLU A 28 -20.48 -14.41 1.82
C GLU A 28 -19.83 -13.04 2.04
N PRO A 29 -18.86 -12.61 1.22
CA PRO A 29 -18.25 -11.30 1.37
C PRO A 29 -19.15 -10.18 0.83
N ASP A 30 -19.06 -8.98 1.40
CA ASP A 30 -19.63 -7.73 0.88
C ASP A 30 -18.51 -6.70 0.83
N TRP A 31 -17.83 -6.65 -0.32
CA TRP A 31 -16.73 -5.71 -0.55
C TRP A 31 -17.30 -4.33 -0.92
N PRO A 32 -16.72 -3.23 -0.42
CA PRO A 32 -17.10 -1.91 -0.88
C PRO A 32 -16.85 -1.79 -2.39
N VAL A 33 -17.80 -1.19 -3.11
CA VAL A 33 -17.65 -0.92 -4.54
C VAL A 33 -16.58 0.16 -4.72
N PRO A 34 -15.49 -0.10 -5.46
CA PRO A 34 -14.48 0.90 -5.72
C PRO A 34 -15.07 2.09 -6.51
N PRO A 35 -14.57 3.32 -6.30
CA PRO A 35 -14.95 4.45 -7.14
C PRO A 35 -14.61 4.17 -8.61
N THR A 36 -15.50 4.55 -9.52
CA THR A 36 -15.29 4.39 -10.97
C THR A 36 -14.69 5.68 -11.54
N ALA A 37 -13.65 5.55 -12.36
CA ALA A 37 -13.03 6.69 -13.03
C ALA A 37 -13.98 7.31 -14.09
N PRO A 38 -13.92 8.62 -14.35
CA PRO A 38 -14.71 9.26 -15.40
C PRO A 38 -14.44 8.64 -16.80
N PRO A 39 -15.41 8.72 -17.74
CA PRO A 39 -15.20 8.28 -19.11
C PRO A 39 -13.99 8.97 -19.77
N GLY A 40 -13.13 8.17 -20.42
CA GLY A 40 -11.93 8.67 -21.08
C GLY A 40 -10.70 8.82 -20.17
N SER A 41 -10.80 8.52 -18.88
CA SER A 41 -9.61 8.42 -18.01
C SER A 41 -8.68 7.29 -18.46
N PRO A 42 -7.35 7.47 -18.41
CA PRO A 42 -6.40 6.41 -18.74
C PRO A 42 -6.43 5.30 -17.68
N ASN A 43 -6.08 4.09 -18.11
CA ASN A 43 -5.79 3.00 -17.17
C ASN A 43 -4.41 3.22 -16.56
N VAL A 44 -4.32 3.16 -15.23
CA VAL A 44 -3.06 3.28 -14.49
C VAL A 44 -2.80 1.95 -13.78
N LEU A 45 -1.66 1.32 -14.09
CA LEU A 45 -1.17 0.13 -13.41
C LEU A 45 0.08 0.47 -12.61
N VAL A 46 0.05 0.25 -11.30
CA VAL A 46 1.21 0.37 -10.42
C VAL A 46 1.71 -1.03 -10.09
N MET A 47 2.90 -1.38 -10.59
CA MET A 47 3.59 -2.63 -10.24
C MET A 47 4.65 -2.32 -9.18
N LEU A 48 4.42 -2.79 -7.95
CA LEU A 48 5.38 -2.70 -6.85
C LEU A 48 5.93 -4.10 -6.55
N VAL A 49 7.23 -4.28 -6.74
CA VAL A 49 7.94 -5.53 -6.47
C VAL A 49 8.62 -5.42 -5.10
N ASP A 50 8.41 -6.41 -4.23
CA ASP A 50 8.99 -6.44 -2.89
C ASP A 50 10.46 -6.84 -2.95
N ASP A 51 11.31 -6.15 -2.18
CA ASP A 51 12.75 -6.41 -2.06
C ASP A 51 13.54 -6.53 -3.37
N LEU A 52 13.09 -5.84 -4.43
CA LEU A 52 13.81 -5.79 -5.71
C LEU A 52 15.05 -4.89 -5.60
N GLY A 53 16.23 -5.46 -5.82
CA GLY A 53 17.49 -4.75 -5.87
C GLY A 53 17.66 -3.95 -7.17
N PHE A 54 18.38 -2.84 -7.10
CA PHE A 54 18.67 -2.01 -8.27
C PHE A 54 19.38 -2.78 -9.39
N ALA A 55 20.26 -3.72 -9.02
CA ALA A 55 21.06 -4.52 -9.96
C ALA A 55 20.38 -5.86 -10.36
N ASP A 56 19.11 -6.06 -10.01
CA ASP A 56 18.38 -7.31 -10.33
C ASP A 56 17.71 -7.26 -11.72
N LEU A 57 17.67 -6.11 -12.38
CA LEU A 57 17.03 -5.94 -13.69
C LEU A 57 18.07 -5.84 -14.81
N GLY A 58 17.82 -6.54 -15.93
CA GLY A 58 18.69 -6.55 -17.11
C GLY A 58 18.94 -5.15 -17.67
N CYS A 59 17.92 -4.28 -17.67
CA CYS A 59 18.02 -2.88 -18.08
C CYS A 59 18.92 -2.00 -17.19
N PHE A 60 19.39 -2.51 -16.05
CA PHE A 60 20.43 -1.93 -15.19
C PHE A 60 21.74 -2.75 -15.16
N GLY A 61 21.86 -3.78 -16.01
CA GLY A 61 23.07 -4.60 -16.17
C GLY A 61 23.09 -5.90 -15.37
N SER A 62 21.95 -6.40 -14.92
CA SER A 62 21.86 -7.70 -14.25
C SER A 62 22.16 -8.89 -15.16
N GLU A 63 22.55 -10.02 -14.56
CA GLU A 63 22.62 -11.33 -15.22
C GLU A 63 21.26 -12.06 -15.20
N ILE A 64 20.28 -11.58 -14.43
CA ILE A 64 18.93 -12.15 -14.38
C ILE A 64 18.18 -11.78 -15.65
N ASP A 65 17.59 -12.77 -16.32
CA ASP A 65 16.79 -12.56 -17.53
C ASP A 65 15.43 -11.93 -17.18
N THR A 66 15.27 -10.63 -17.45
CA THR A 66 14.04 -9.86 -17.18
C THR A 66 13.41 -9.25 -18.43
N PRO A 67 13.16 -10.04 -19.49
CA PRO A 67 12.91 -9.51 -20.84
C PRO A 67 11.64 -8.65 -20.92
N SER A 68 10.60 -8.98 -20.15
CA SER A 68 9.36 -8.19 -20.10
C SER A 68 9.57 -6.82 -19.44
N ILE A 69 10.39 -6.75 -18.38
CA ILE A 69 10.70 -5.49 -17.70
C ILE A 69 11.63 -4.65 -18.59
N ASP A 70 12.59 -5.29 -19.25
CA ASP A 70 13.54 -4.61 -20.12
C ASP A 70 12.86 -4.00 -21.36
N ALA A 71 11.88 -4.70 -21.93
CA ALA A 71 11.03 -4.16 -23.00
C ALA A 71 10.24 -2.93 -22.54
N LEU A 72 9.58 -3.01 -21.37
CA LEU A 72 8.87 -1.86 -20.79
C LEU A 72 9.81 -0.67 -20.55
N ALA A 73 11.03 -0.94 -20.10
CA ALA A 73 12.02 0.07 -19.81
C ALA A 73 12.63 0.71 -21.07
N ALA A 74 12.62 0.00 -22.20
CA ALA A 74 13.05 0.49 -23.51
C ALA A 74 12.01 1.40 -24.17
N GLU A 75 10.73 1.18 -23.91
CA GLU A 75 9.61 1.98 -24.45
C GLU A 75 9.20 3.14 -23.51
N GLY A 76 9.76 3.19 -22.31
CA GLY A 76 9.37 4.12 -21.24
C GLY A 76 10.48 5.02 -20.71
N VAL A 77 10.28 5.50 -19.48
CA VAL A 77 11.26 6.31 -18.75
C VAL A 77 11.87 5.46 -17.63
N ARG A 78 13.20 5.49 -17.52
CA ARG A 78 13.96 4.83 -16.45
C ARG A 78 14.55 5.86 -15.49
N TYR A 79 14.40 5.62 -14.20
CA TYR A 79 15.04 6.41 -13.15
C TYR A 79 16.27 5.68 -12.62
N THR A 80 17.43 6.31 -12.70
CA THR A 80 18.70 5.78 -12.18
C THR A 80 19.01 6.23 -10.76
N ASN A 81 18.17 7.09 -10.18
CA ASN A 81 18.37 7.69 -8.85
C ASN A 81 17.06 7.78 -8.05
N PHE A 82 16.24 6.72 -8.10
CA PHE A 82 15.00 6.62 -7.35
C PHE A 82 15.27 6.09 -5.94
N HIS A 83 14.69 6.72 -4.92
CA HIS A 83 14.91 6.38 -3.52
C HIS A 83 13.61 5.96 -2.85
N VAL A 84 13.70 4.97 -1.98
CA VAL A 84 12.60 4.44 -1.17
C VAL A 84 12.93 4.58 0.32
N ASN A 85 11.93 4.36 1.19
CA ASN A 85 12.22 4.15 2.61
C ASN A 85 12.91 2.79 2.77
N PRO A 86 13.78 2.59 3.80
CA PRO A 86 14.55 1.36 3.98
C PRO A 86 13.71 0.15 4.45
N MET A 87 12.38 0.21 4.36
CA MET A 87 11.45 -0.82 4.83
C MET A 87 10.18 -0.84 3.98
N CYS A 88 9.55 -2.01 3.86
CA CYS A 88 8.37 -2.23 3.02
C CYS A 88 7.16 -1.37 3.42
N SER A 89 6.78 -1.34 4.71
CA SER A 89 5.59 -0.60 5.15
C SER A 89 5.72 0.92 5.03
N PRO A 90 6.84 1.56 5.44
CA PRO A 90 7.08 2.98 5.19
C PRO A 90 7.09 3.34 3.69
N THR A 91 7.70 2.51 2.84
CA THR A 91 7.68 2.72 1.38
C THR A 91 6.27 2.66 0.80
N ARG A 92 5.50 1.64 1.17
CA ARG A 92 4.09 1.50 0.75
C ARG A 92 3.24 2.67 1.26
N ALA A 93 3.47 3.14 2.48
CA ALA A 93 2.75 4.29 3.04
C ALA A 93 3.02 5.56 2.25
N SER A 94 4.29 5.85 1.93
CA SER A 94 4.65 7.00 1.11
C SER A 94 4.10 6.88 -0.31
N LEU A 95 4.16 5.70 -0.93
CA LEU A 95 3.57 5.46 -2.25
C LEU A 95 2.06 5.74 -2.26
N LEU A 96 1.33 5.17 -1.30
CA LEU A 96 -0.12 5.27 -1.26
C LEU A 96 -0.59 6.68 -0.92
N THR A 97 0.14 7.44 -0.10
CA THR A 97 -0.35 8.72 0.42
C THR A 97 0.28 9.95 -0.22
N GLY A 98 1.42 9.78 -0.90
CA GLY A 98 2.26 10.90 -1.33
C GLY A 98 2.93 11.65 -0.17
N LEU A 99 2.78 11.18 1.07
CA LEU A 99 3.38 11.80 2.25
C LEU A 99 4.71 11.16 2.61
N ASN A 100 5.56 11.93 3.32
CA ASN A 100 6.65 11.32 4.08
C ASN A 100 6.08 10.27 5.05
N SER A 101 6.77 9.16 5.20
CA SER A 101 6.30 7.98 5.95
C SER A 101 5.96 8.30 7.41
N HIS A 102 6.72 9.17 8.09
CA HIS A 102 6.39 9.64 9.44
C HIS A 102 5.10 10.48 9.47
N MET A 103 4.89 11.33 8.45
CA MET A 103 3.65 12.09 8.33
C MET A 103 2.46 11.17 8.05
N ALA A 104 2.67 10.06 7.33
CA ALA A 104 1.68 9.03 7.07
C ALA A 104 1.37 8.13 8.28
N GLY A 105 2.19 8.18 9.35
CA GLY A 105 2.04 7.34 10.56
C GLY A 105 2.89 6.06 10.58
N MET A 106 3.82 5.93 9.63
CA MET A 106 4.56 4.70 9.34
C MET A 106 6.08 4.92 9.43
N GLY A 107 6.63 5.02 10.63
CA GLY A 107 8.08 5.14 10.86
C GLY A 107 8.87 3.82 10.83
N HIS A 108 8.18 2.67 10.78
CA HIS A 108 8.73 1.32 10.85
C HIS A 108 7.76 0.33 10.16
N VAL A 109 8.09 -0.97 10.20
CA VAL A 109 7.21 -2.03 9.71
C VAL A 109 5.84 -2.00 10.39
N ALA A 110 4.79 -2.27 9.61
CA ALA A 110 3.41 -2.37 10.08
C ALA A 110 3.31 -3.32 11.28
N HIS A 111 2.39 -3.03 12.20
CA HIS A 111 2.16 -3.81 13.43
C HIS A 111 3.28 -3.78 14.47
N PHE A 112 4.29 -2.91 14.31
CA PHE A 112 5.32 -2.64 15.33
C PHE A 112 5.03 -1.31 16.04
N ASP A 113 3.89 -1.20 16.71
CA ASP A 113 3.47 0.02 17.41
C ASP A 113 4.22 0.18 18.75
N PRO A 114 5.10 1.18 18.91
CA PRO A 114 5.79 1.46 20.17
C PRO A 114 4.99 2.42 21.09
N GLY A 115 3.77 2.81 20.71
CA GLY A 115 2.89 3.67 21.49
C GLY A 115 3.08 5.19 21.28
N PHE A 116 3.73 5.61 20.20
CA PHE A 116 4.01 7.02 19.91
C PHE A 116 3.25 7.54 18.68
N PRO A 117 2.65 8.76 18.74
CA PRO A 117 2.02 9.38 17.57
C PRO A 117 3.00 9.51 16.39
N GLY A 118 2.58 9.08 15.19
CA GLY A 118 3.44 9.04 13.99
C GLY A 118 4.24 7.73 13.83
N TYR A 119 4.23 6.88 14.86
CA TYR A 119 4.84 5.55 14.90
C TYR A 119 3.80 4.48 15.24
N ALA A 120 2.50 4.76 15.10
CA ALA A 120 1.45 3.77 15.32
C ALA A 120 1.54 2.59 14.33
N MET A 121 2.31 2.74 13.25
CA MET A 121 2.47 1.74 12.19
C MET A 121 1.14 1.36 11.54
N GLU A 122 0.27 2.37 11.48
CA GLU A 122 -1.01 2.40 10.78
C GLU A 122 -1.11 3.75 10.03
N LEU A 123 -1.82 3.75 8.90
CA LEU A 123 -2.07 5.00 8.18
C LEU A 123 -2.95 5.91 9.04
N ARG A 124 -2.59 7.20 9.11
CA ARG A 124 -3.41 8.19 9.82
C ARG A 124 -4.79 8.31 9.18
N GLU A 125 -5.82 8.53 10.00
CA GLU A 125 -7.20 8.70 9.52
C GLU A 125 -7.37 9.86 8.53
N ASN A 126 -6.50 10.87 8.61
CA ASN A 126 -6.53 12.04 7.73
C ASN A 126 -5.51 11.96 6.59
N ALA A 127 -4.83 10.84 6.40
CA ALA A 127 -3.96 10.64 5.25
C ALA A 127 -4.82 10.37 4.01
N VAL A 128 -4.69 11.22 3.00
CA VAL A 128 -5.26 10.96 1.67
C VAL A 128 -4.50 9.78 1.06
N THR A 129 -5.21 8.83 0.46
CA THR A 129 -4.62 7.70 -0.24
C THR A 129 -4.88 7.77 -1.74
N MET A 130 -4.09 7.06 -2.53
CA MET A 130 -4.40 6.69 -3.91
C MET A 130 -5.60 5.72 -3.89
N GLY A 131 -6.80 6.28 -3.76
CA GLY A 131 -8.06 5.54 -3.66
C GLY A 131 -9.13 6.31 -2.90
#